data_AF-A0AAP0ETM8-F1
#
_entry.id   AF-A0AAP0ETM8-F1
#
_cell.length_a   1.000
_cell.length_b   1.000
_cell.length_c   1.000
_cell.angle_alpha   90.00
_cell.angle_beta   90.00
_cell.angle_gamma   90.00
#
_symmetry.space_group_name_H-M   'P 1'
#
loop_
_entity.id
_entity.type
_entity.pdbx_description
1 polymer ?
#
loop_
_entity_poly.entity_id
_entity_poly.type
_entity_poly.pdbx_seq_one_letter_code
_entity_poly.pdbx_strand_id
1 'polypeptide(L)'
;MMECSPVYEPSPCIISAPAAGISFVGLKPADPKTFPVKGSTGWTQKTISNGSKVHCMKTWNPIDNKKFEALSYLPPLTEESVAKEVDYMLSKGWIPCLEFDKVGHVHRTNSRMPGYYDGRYWTLWKLPMFGCNDSSQVLNEIRECKSTYPNAYIRCLAFDNQQQVQCMAFVIQKPTTTTTNNNNNDNNNYDDNTSSS
;
A
#
# COMPACT_ATOMS: atom_id res chain seq x y z
N MET A 1 -17.02 -35.36 -42.73
CA MET A 1 -15.84 -36.25 -42.70
C MET A 1 -14.80 -35.64 -43.61
N MET A 2 -13.85 -34.92 -43.04
CA MET A 2 -12.66 -34.44 -43.73
C MET A 2 -11.49 -34.96 -42.90
N GLU A 3 -10.66 -35.77 -43.54
CA GLU A 3 -9.55 -36.50 -42.96
C GLU A 3 -8.45 -35.56 -42.46
N CYS A 4 -7.92 -35.92 -41.30
CA CYS A 4 -6.67 -35.42 -40.77
C CYS A 4 -5.50 -35.88 -41.66
N SER A 5 -4.57 -34.97 -41.95
CA SER A 5 -3.20 -35.30 -42.38
C SER A 5 -2.20 -34.74 -41.36
N PRO A 6 -1.06 -35.41 -41.13
CA PRO A 6 -0.35 -35.39 -39.86
C PRO A 6 0.62 -34.21 -39.67
N VAL A 7 0.87 -33.97 -38.39
CA VAL A 7 1.79 -33.01 -37.77
C VAL A 7 3.23 -33.25 -38.24
N TYR A 8 3.90 -32.19 -38.69
CA TYR A 8 5.34 -32.15 -38.94
C TYR A 8 6.06 -31.81 -37.62
N GLU A 9 6.71 -32.81 -37.02
CA GLU A 9 7.62 -32.62 -35.89
C GLU A 9 9.01 -32.18 -36.39
N PRO A 10 9.63 -31.12 -35.84
CA PRO A 10 11.03 -30.84 -36.11
C PRO A 10 11.95 -31.78 -35.31
N SER A 11 12.84 -32.45 -36.02
CA SER A 11 13.87 -33.34 -35.46
C SER A 11 14.83 -32.60 -34.51
N PRO A 12 15.29 -33.24 -33.41
CA PRO A 12 16.26 -32.64 -32.50
C PRO A 12 17.64 -32.57 -33.16
N CYS A 13 18.20 -31.36 -33.28
CA CYS A 13 19.58 -31.16 -33.69
C CYS A 13 20.50 -31.47 -32.50
N ILE A 14 21.19 -32.62 -32.55
CA ILE A 14 22.23 -32.98 -31.59
C ILE A 14 23.49 -32.19 -31.94
N ILE A 15 23.77 -31.13 -31.18
CA ILE A 15 25.06 -30.44 -31.22
C ILE A 15 25.93 -31.03 -30.12
N SER A 16 26.78 -31.98 -30.50
CA SER A 16 27.89 -32.47 -29.68
C SER A 16 29.02 -31.44 -29.70
N ALA A 17 29.34 -30.86 -28.55
CA ALA A 17 30.55 -30.06 -28.35
C ALA A 17 31.47 -30.81 -27.35
N PRO A 18 32.77 -30.96 -27.63
CA PRO A 18 33.67 -31.67 -26.74
C PRO A 18 33.98 -30.83 -25.48
N ALA A 19 33.69 -31.39 -24.32
CA ALA A 19 34.14 -30.87 -23.03
C ALA A 19 35.62 -31.26 -22.82
N ALA A 20 36.53 -30.33 -23.09
CA ALA A 20 37.92 -30.46 -22.68
C ALA A 20 38.11 -29.77 -21.32
N GLY A 21 38.08 -30.57 -20.26
CA GLY A 21 38.50 -30.14 -18.93
C GLY A 21 40.02 -29.92 -18.90
N ILE A 22 40.45 -28.78 -18.37
CA ILE A 22 41.85 -28.53 -18.06
C ILE A 22 42.01 -28.69 -16.55
N SER A 23 42.64 -29.77 -16.13
CA SER A 23 43.05 -30.00 -14.75
C SER A 23 44.19 -29.04 -14.42
N PHE A 24 43.96 -28.13 -13.48
CA PHE A 24 45.00 -27.24 -12.99
C PHE A 24 45.93 -28.03 -12.05
N VAL A 25 47.15 -28.32 -12.52
CA VAL A 25 48.22 -28.92 -11.72
C VAL A 25 48.88 -27.80 -10.90
N GLY A 26 48.83 -27.93 -9.58
CA GLY A 26 49.38 -26.95 -8.64
C GLY A 26 50.89 -26.78 -8.78
N LEU A 27 51.34 -25.52 -8.77
CA LEU A 27 52.75 -25.18 -8.64
C LEU A 27 53.17 -25.27 -7.16
N LYS A 28 54.25 -26.00 -6.93
CA LYS A 28 54.92 -26.19 -5.64
C LYS A 28 55.51 -24.84 -5.18
N PRO A 29 55.34 -24.41 -3.91
CA PRO A 29 55.97 -23.18 -3.42
C PRO A 29 57.48 -23.41 -3.23
N ALA A 30 58.29 -22.49 -3.73
CA ALA A 30 59.69 -22.34 -3.36
C ALA A 30 59.80 -21.16 -2.36
N ASP A 31 60.32 -21.42 -1.16
CA ASP A 31 60.62 -20.41 -0.14
C ASP A 31 61.97 -19.69 -0.42
N PRO A 32 62.35 -18.60 0.29
CA PRO A 32 61.87 -17.24 0.08
C PRO A 32 63.07 -16.27 -0.06
N LYS A 33 63.12 -15.43 -1.11
CA LYS A 33 64.14 -14.36 -1.18
C LYS A 33 63.51 -13.01 -1.51
N THR A 34 63.05 -12.39 -0.42
CA THR A 34 63.13 -10.96 -0.08
C THR A 34 63.15 -9.95 -1.23
N PHE A 35 62.03 -9.23 -1.37
CA PHE A 35 62.03 -7.83 -1.81
C PHE A 35 61.52 -6.95 -0.65
N PRO A 36 62.13 -5.78 -0.39
CA PRO A 36 61.82 -4.95 0.75
C PRO A 36 60.44 -4.29 0.63
N VAL A 37 59.71 -4.30 1.76
CA VAL A 37 58.40 -3.69 1.97
C VAL A 37 58.44 -2.19 1.66
N LYS A 38 57.54 -1.73 0.78
CA LYS A 38 57.06 -0.34 0.80
C LYS A 38 55.54 -0.32 0.82
N GLY A 39 55.02 -0.11 2.03
CA GLY A 39 53.63 0.22 2.30
C GLY A 39 52.62 -0.81 1.84
N SER A 40 52.49 -1.93 2.58
CA SER A 40 51.22 -2.66 2.55
C SER A 40 50.16 -1.70 3.07
N THR A 41 49.40 -1.07 2.17
CA THR A 41 48.05 -0.62 2.50
C THR A 41 47.27 -1.91 2.72
N GLY A 42 47.47 -2.53 3.87
CA GLY A 42 46.56 -3.54 4.37
C GLY A 42 45.18 -2.92 4.22
N TRP A 43 44.31 -3.59 3.46
CA TRP A 43 42.92 -3.26 3.48
C TRP A 43 42.46 -3.52 4.92
N THR A 44 42.66 -2.53 5.78
CA THR A 44 42.03 -2.47 7.08
C THR A 44 40.57 -2.34 6.73
N GLN A 45 39.89 -3.48 6.72
CA GLN A 45 38.46 -3.53 6.64
C GLN A 45 37.98 -2.74 7.86
N LYS A 46 37.75 -1.44 7.68
CA LYS A 46 36.92 -0.67 8.59
C LYS A 46 35.57 -1.37 8.53
N THR A 47 35.36 -2.30 9.46
CA THR A 47 34.03 -2.84 9.70
C THR A 47 33.19 -1.63 10.02
N ILE A 48 32.38 -1.19 9.07
CA ILE A 48 31.40 -0.12 9.26
C ILE A 48 30.41 -0.71 10.26
N SER A 49 30.65 -0.52 11.55
CA SER A 49 29.69 -0.91 12.55
C SER A 49 28.62 0.18 12.55
N ASN A 50 27.41 -0.18 12.12
CA ASN A 50 26.23 0.67 12.31
C ASN A 50 25.85 0.84 13.80
N GLY A 51 26.71 0.39 14.71
CA GLY A 51 26.53 0.34 16.16
C GLY A 51 26.57 1.73 16.79
N SER A 52 25.46 2.45 16.66
CA SER A 52 24.96 3.55 17.51
C SER A 52 23.96 4.43 16.75
N LYS A 53 24.04 4.48 15.42
CA LYS A 53 23.19 5.34 14.56
C LYS A 53 21.89 4.69 14.08
N VAL A 54 21.71 3.38 14.29
CA VAL A 54 20.47 2.66 13.90
C VAL A 54 19.25 3.07 14.73
N HIS A 55 19.44 3.60 15.94
CA HIS A 55 18.32 3.98 16.81
C HIS A 55 17.50 5.18 16.28
N CYS A 56 18.11 6.03 15.44
CA CYS A 56 17.42 7.17 14.82
C CYS A 56 16.69 6.78 13.52
N MET A 57 16.86 5.56 13.02
CA MET A 57 16.18 5.09 11.81
C MET A 57 14.75 4.66 12.19
N LYS A 58 13.76 5.32 11.60
CA LYS A 58 12.36 4.94 11.75
C LYS A 58 11.98 3.97 10.63
N THR A 59 11.30 2.90 10.99
CA THR A 59 10.69 1.97 10.03
C THR A 59 9.26 2.41 9.75
N TRP A 60 8.85 2.38 8.48
CA TRP A 60 7.46 2.62 8.10
C TRP A 60 6.57 1.49 8.61
N ASN A 61 5.45 1.81 9.26
CA ASN A 61 4.53 0.78 9.76
C ASN A 61 3.78 0.10 8.59
N PRO A 62 3.96 -1.22 8.37
CA PRO A 62 3.27 -1.95 7.31
C PRO A 62 1.87 -2.44 7.72
N ILE A 63 1.51 -2.39 9.00
CA ILE A 63 0.28 -2.97 9.55
C ILE A 63 -0.77 -1.87 9.73
N ASP A 64 -2.00 -2.13 9.27
CA ASP A 64 -3.19 -1.25 9.42
C ASP A 64 -3.01 0.20 8.93
N ASN A 65 -2.04 0.43 8.04
CA ASN A 65 -1.71 1.73 7.50
C ASN A 65 -2.16 1.88 6.03
N LYS A 66 -3.37 1.40 5.74
CA LYS A 66 -3.96 1.46 4.39
C LYS A 66 -4.20 2.91 3.95
N LYS A 67 -4.02 3.15 2.66
CA LYS A 67 -4.11 4.48 2.01
C LYS A 67 -5.28 4.53 1.04
N PHE A 68 -5.72 5.76 0.75
CA PHE A 68 -6.93 6.06 -0.01
C PHE A 68 -6.65 7.17 -1.03
N GLU A 69 -5.54 7.04 -1.76
CA GLU A 69 -5.08 8.01 -2.77
C GLU A 69 -4.79 9.41 -2.17
N ALA A 70 -5.11 10.47 -2.90
CA ALA A 70 -4.76 11.84 -2.58
C ALA A 70 -5.19 12.24 -1.15
N LEU A 71 -4.34 13.04 -0.49
CA LEU A 71 -4.49 13.52 0.89
C LEU A 71 -4.47 12.44 1.99
N SER A 72 -4.48 11.14 1.68
CA SER A 72 -4.57 10.07 2.68
C SER A 72 -3.30 9.81 3.51
N TYR A 73 -2.19 10.45 3.16
CA TYR A 73 -0.93 10.45 3.94
C TYR A 73 -0.87 11.58 4.96
N LEU A 74 -1.74 12.60 4.82
CA LEU A 74 -1.80 13.72 5.73
C LEU A 74 -2.52 13.31 7.03
N PRO A 75 -2.40 14.11 8.10
CA PRO A 75 -3.30 13.98 9.25
C PRO A 75 -4.77 14.01 8.82
N PRO A 76 -5.70 13.41 9.59
CA PRO A 76 -7.12 13.45 9.29
C PRO A 76 -7.61 14.88 9.04
N LEU A 77 -8.31 15.08 7.92
CA LEU A 77 -8.80 16.40 7.52
C LEU A 77 -9.89 16.88 8.49
N THR A 78 -9.75 18.10 8.98
CA THR A 78 -10.80 18.78 9.75
C THR A 78 -11.95 19.18 8.83
N GLU A 79 -13.15 19.42 9.38
CA GLU A 79 -14.32 19.87 8.59
C GLU A 79 -14.01 21.19 7.86
N GLU A 80 -13.26 22.10 8.49
CA GLU A 80 -12.78 23.34 7.86
C GLU A 80 -11.83 23.10 6.68
N SER A 81 -10.96 22.09 6.78
CA SER A 81 -10.05 21.74 5.68
C SER A 81 -10.82 21.12 4.52
N VAL A 82 -11.79 20.25 4.82
CA VAL A 82 -12.70 19.69 3.81
C VAL A 82 -13.50 20.80 3.12
N ALA A 83 -13.99 21.78 3.87
CA ALA A 83 -14.69 22.95 3.32
C ALA A 83 -13.83 23.69 2.29
N LYS A 84 -12.55 23.94 2.61
CA LYS A 84 -11.60 24.59 1.69
C LYS A 84 -11.34 23.77 0.42
N GLU A 85 -11.22 22.45 0.54
CA GLU A 85 -11.08 21.58 -0.63
C GLU A 85 -12.33 21.62 -1.52
N VAL A 86 -13.52 21.68 -0.91
CA VAL A 86 -14.79 21.84 -1.65
C VAL A 86 -14.84 23.23 -2.31
N ASP A 87 -14.51 24.30 -1.60
CA ASP A 87 -14.44 25.65 -2.17
C ASP A 87 -13.49 25.70 -3.36
N TYR A 88 -12.36 24.99 -3.28
CA TYR A 88 -11.44 24.84 -4.39
C TYR A 88 -12.10 24.16 -5.60
N MET A 89 -12.83 23.05 -5.41
CA MET A 89 -13.58 22.39 -6.50
C MET A 89 -14.57 23.35 -7.16
N LEU A 90 -15.35 24.08 -6.35
CA LEU A 90 -16.35 25.03 -6.83
C LEU A 90 -15.70 26.19 -7.60
N SER A 91 -14.56 26.71 -7.13
CA SER A 91 -13.79 27.76 -7.82
C SER A 91 -13.26 27.33 -9.19
N LYS A 92 -13.07 26.02 -9.40
CA LYS A 92 -12.69 25.44 -10.70
C LYS A 92 -13.88 25.16 -11.61
N GLY A 93 -15.11 25.35 -11.14
CA GLY A 93 -16.32 24.96 -11.86
C GLY A 93 -16.51 23.44 -11.94
N TRP A 94 -15.83 22.68 -11.08
CA TRP A 94 -16.01 21.23 -11.01
C TRP A 94 -17.24 20.88 -10.19
N ILE A 95 -17.83 19.73 -10.51
CA ILE A 95 -19.08 19.27 -9.90
C ILE A 95 -18.74 18.30 -8.77
N PRO A 96 -19.00 18.65 -7.49
CA PRO A 96 -18.74 17.77 -6.36
C PRO A 96 -19.69 16.58 -6.35
N CYS A 97 -19.20 15.46 -5.81
CA CYS A 97 -19.96 14.23 -5.67
C CYS A 97 -19.46 13.42 -4.47
N LEU A 98 -20.33 12.61 -3.88
CA LEU A 98 -20.00 11.75 -2.75
C LEU A 98 -20.17 10.29 -3.13
N GLU A 99 -19.25 9.46 -2.66
CA GLU A 99 -19.34 8.01 -2.77
C GLU A 99 -18.99 7.36 -1.44
N PHE A 100 -19.56 6.19 -1.20
CA PHE A 100 -19.31 5.40 -0.01
C PHE A 100 -19.18 3.90 -0.32
N ASP A 101 -18.41 3.21 0.52
CA ASP A 101 -18.21 1.78 0.41
C ASP A 101 -17.89 1.14 1.76
N LYS A 102 -18.18 -0.16 1.90
CA LYS A 102 -17.87 -0.94 3.10
C LYS A 102 -16.43 -1.49 3.09
N VAL A 103 -15.89 -1.80 1.92
CA VAL A 103 -14.60 -2.52 1.77
C VAL A 103 -13.43 -1.54 1.74
N GLY A 104 -13.56 -0.44 1.01
CA GLY A 104 -12.63 0.69 1.00
C GLY A 104 -11.31 0.43 0.25
N HIS A 105 -11.14 -0.71 -0.40
CA HIS A 105 -9.90 -1.02 -1.13
C HIS A 105 -10.14 -1.91 -2.35
N VAL A 106 -9.20 -1.84 -3.27
CA VAL A 106 -9.21 -2.61 -4.52
C VAL A 106 -8.83 -4.07 -4.25
N HIS A 107 -9.48 -5.01 -4.96
CA HIS A 107 -9.15 -6.44 -4.95
C HIS A 107 -9.24 -7.04 -6.37
N ARG A 108 -8.93 -8.34 -6.53
CA ARG A 108 -8.93 -9.02 -7.83
C ARG A 108 -9.57 -10.40 -7.70
N THR A 109 -10.89 -10.42 -7.73
CA THR A 109 -11.71 -11.63 -7.63
C THR A 109 -12.13 -12.12 -9.01
N ASN A 110 -12.55 -11.21 -9.90
CA ASN A 110 -13.20 -11.58 -11.17
C ASN A 110 -12.22 -11.78 -12.33
N SER A 111 -11.13 -11.00 -12.39
CA SER A 111 -10.11 -11.13 -13.44
C SER A 111 -8.73 -10.66 -12.98
N ARG A 112 -7.69 -11.20 -13.63
CA ARG A 112 -6.28 -10.83 -13.44
C ARG A 112 -5.65 -10.21 -14.69
N MET A 113 -6.44 -9.88 -15.71
CA MET A 113 -5.94 -9.19 -16.90
C MET A 113 -5.33 -7.81 -16.54
N PRO A 114 -4.30 -7.35 -17.26
CA PRO A 114 -3.73 -6.02 -17.07
C PRO A 114 -4.81 -4.93 -17.12
N GLY A 115 -4.77 -3.99 -16.17
CA GLY A 115 -5.75 -2.89 -16.08
C GLY A 115 -7.11 -3.24 -15.45
N TYR A 116 -7.38 -4.51 -15.16
CA TYR A 116 -8.60 -4.92 -14.47
C TYR A 116 -8.40 -5.08 -12.96
N TYR A 117 -9.29 -4.41 -12.22
CA TYR A 117 -9.37 -4.49 -10.76
C TYR A 117 -10.82 -4.31 -10.28
N ASP A 118 -11.19 -5.05 -9.25
CA ASP A 118 -12.47 -4.98 -8.54
C ASP A 118 -12.41 -3.95 -7.40
N GLY A 119 -13.55 -3.40 -6.99
CA GLY A 119 -13.61 -2.44 -5.87
C GLY A 119 -13.08 -1.03 -6.18
N ARG A 120 -12.86 -0.70 -7.47
CA ARG A 120 -12.54 0.68 -7.91
C ARG A 120 -13.73 1.63 -7.76
N TYR A 121 -14.91 1.15 -8.16
CA TYR A 121 -16.17 1.88 -8.06
C TYR A 121 -16.78 1.69 -6.68
N TRP A 122 -17.25 2.80 -6.11
CA TRP A 122 -17.97 2.85 -4.85
C TRP A 122 -19.44 3.19 -5.13
N THR A 123 -20.29 3.12 -4.12
CA THR A 123 -21.71 3.44 -4.27
C THR A 123 -21.90 4.95 -4.24
N LEU A 124 -22.60 5.49 -5.23
CA LEU A 124 -22.92 6.91 -5.32
C LEU A 124 -23.87 7.32 -4.18
N TRP A 125 -23.57 8.43 -3.52
CA TRP A 125 -24.52 9.08 -2.61
C TRP A 125 -25.36 10.09 -3.38
N LYS A 126 -26.67 9.83 -3.48
CA LYS A 126 -27.62 10.63 -4.27
C LYS A 126 -27.11 10.83 -5.71
N LEU A 127 -26.87 12.08 -6.12
CA LEU A 127 -26.39 12.46 -7.45
C LEU A 127 -25.26 13.50 -7.32
N PRO A 128 -24.42 13.69 -8.35
CA PRO A 128 -23.50 14.81 -8.39
C PRO A 128 -24.24 16.14 -8.18
N MET A 129 -23.63 17.05 -7.43
CA MET A 129 -24.28 18.27 -6.95
C MET A 129 -24.25 19.37 -8.01
N PHE A 130 -24.97 19.15 -9.12
CA PHE A 130 -25.03 20.09 -10.24
C PHE A 130 -25.55 21.46 -9.81
N GLY A 131 -24.84 22.52 -10.22
CA GLY A 131 -25.22 23.90 -9.90
C GLY A 131 -24.99 24.30 -8.43
N CYS A 132 -24.35 23.46 -7.63
CA CYS A 132 -23.93 23.81 -6.28
C CYS A 132 -22.88 24.92 -6.33
N ASN A 133 -23.14 26.03 -5.64
CA ASN A 133 -22.22 27.17 -5.54
C ASN A 133 -21.80 27.47 -4.09
N ASP A 134 -22.25 26.65 -3.14
CA ASP A 134 -22.01 26.84 -1.72
C ASP A 134 -21.47 25.55 -1.11
N SER A 135 -20.27 25.61 -0.52
CA SER A 135 -19.65 24.46 0.13
C SER A 135 -20.44 23.97 1.34
N SER A 136 -21.24 24.83 1.98
CA SER A 136 -22.10 24.43 3.09
C SER A 136 -23.09 23.32 2.71
N GLN A 137 -23.58 23.33 1.46
CA GLN A 137 -24.49 22.31 0.95
C GLN A 137 -23.78 20.96 0.83
N VAL A 138 -22.55 20.94 0.34
CA VAL A 138 -21.73 19.71 0.24
C VAL A 138 -21.41 19.18 1.64
N LEU A 139 -21.09 20.05 2.60
CA LEU A 139 -20.85 19.65 3.98
C LEU A 139 -22.10 19.10 4.66
N ASN A 140 -23.29 19.64 4.35
CA ASN A 140 -24.56 19.09 4.83
C ASN A 140 -24.77 17.65 4.33
N GLU A 141 -24.55 17.42 3.04
CA GLU A 141 -24.64 16.09 2.44
C GLU A 141 -23.60 15.11 3.01
N ILE A 142 -22.38 15.59 3.27
CA ILE A 142 -21.37 14.80 3.97
C ILE A 142 -21.88 14.40 5.36
N ARG A 143 -22.42 15.33 6.15
CA ARG A 143 -22.95 15.03 7.49
C ARG A 143 -24.11 14.03 7.44
N GLU A 144 -25.01 14.16 6.48
CA GLU A 144 -26.12 13.22 6.28
C GLU A 144 -25.62 11.82 5.90
N CYS A 145 -24.66 11.74 4.97
CA CYS A 145 -24.03 10.48 4.56
C CYS A 145 -23.32 9.79 5.73
N LYS A 146 -22.54 10.55 6.52
CA LYS A 146 -21.88 10.06 7.74
C LYS A 146 -22.88 9.52 8.76
N SER A 147 -23.99 10.23 8.98
CA SER A 147 -25.03 9.81 9.92
C SER A 147 -25.77 8.56 9.46
N THR A 148 -25.97 8.41 8.15
CA THR A 148 -26.68 7.25 7.57
C THR A 148 -25.78 6.01 7.57
N TYR A 149 -24.48 6.20 7.29
CA TYR A 149 -23.49 5.13 7.18
C TYR A 149 -22.25 5.42 8.04
N PRO A 150 -22.36 5.30 9.37
CA PRO A 150 -21.26 5.62 10.29
C PRO A 150 -20.06 4.68 10.16
N ASN A 151 -20.29 3.45 9.67
CA ASN A 151 -19.28 2.41 9.50
C ASN A 151 -18.85 2.21 8.04
N ALA A 152 -19.11 3.18 7.16
CA ALA A 152 -18.65 3.15 5.77
C ALA A 152 -17.43 4.06 5.57
N TYR A 153 -16.61 3.72 4.58
CA TYR A 153 -15.69 4.67 3.97
C TYR A 153 -16.51 5.66 3.15
N ILE A 154 -16.19 6.95 3.26
CA ILE A 154 -16.84 8.00 2.47
C ILE A 154 -15.75 8.85 1.85
N ARG A 155 -15.87 9.10 0.54
CA ARG A 155 -14.97 9.98 -0.22
C ARG A 155 -15.77 11.06 -0.95
N CYS A 156 -15.15 12.22 -1.14
CA CYS A 156 -15.66 13.26 -2.02
C CYS A 156 -14.83 13.29 -3.30
N LEU A 157 -15.53 13.47 -4.41
CA LEU A 157 -14.99 13.51 -5.75
C LEU A 157 -15.40 14.80 -6.43
N ALA A 158 -14.67 15.19 -7.47
CA ALA A 158 -15.02 16.30 -8.34
C ALA A 158 -14.88 15.90 -9.81
N PHE A 159 -15.88 16.25 -10.62
CA PHE A 159 -15.89 15.99 -12.05
C PHE A 159 -15.76 17.29 -12.85
N ASP A 160 -14.95 17.24 -13.91
CA ASP A 160 -14.88 18.28 -14.93
C ASP A 160 -15.65 17.81 -16.16
N ASN A 161 -16.72 18.52 -16.49
CA ASN A 161 -17.57 18.20 -17.62
C ASN A 161 -16.95 18.58 -18.97
N GLN A 162 -16.01 19.54 -19.00
CA GLN A 162 -15.32 19.94 -20.22
C GLN A 162 -14.27 18.90 -20.62
N GLN A 163 -13.50 18.43 -19.64
CA GLN A 163 -12.46 17.41 -19.86
C GLN A 163 -13.01 15.98 -19.79
N GLN A 164 -14.23 15.80 -19.30
CA GLN A 164 -14.88 14.49 -19.11
C GLN A 164 -14.10 13.54 -18.19
N VAL A 165 -13.48 14.10 -17.15
CA VAL A 165 -12.66 13.35 -16.20
C VAL A 165 -13.02 13.66 -14.75
N GLN A 166 -12.75 12.67 -13.89
CA GLN A 166 -12.69 12.90 -12.45
C GLN A 166 -11.38 13.61 -12.12
N CYS A 167 -11.47 14.85 -11.63
CA CYS A 167 -10.31 15.70 -11.37
C CYS A 167 -9.77 15.58 -9.95
N MET A 168 -10.63 15.20 -9.01
CA MET A 168 -10.26 15.12 -7.59
C MET A 168 -11.00 13.97 -6.93
N ALA A 169 -10.33 13.31 -5.97
CA ALA A 169 -10.95 12.41 -5.02
C ALA A 169 -10.12 12.33 -3.74
N PHE A 170 -10.77 12.46 -2.58
CA PHE A 170 -10.14 12.26 -1.28
C PHE A 170 -11.12 11.67 -0.26
N VAL A 171 -10.57 10.92 0.69
CA VAL A 171 -11.36 10.27 1.75
C VAL A 171 -11.74 11.27 2.85
N ILE A 172 -12.99 11.21 3.32
CA ILE A 172 -13.54 12.08 4.37
C ILE A 172 -13.87 11.28 5.64
N GLN A 173 -14.30 10.01 5.49
CA GLN A 173 -14.58 9.13 6.61
C GLN A 173 -13.89 7.78 6.41
N LYS A 174 -13.32 7.27 7.49
CA LYS A 174 -12.89 5.88 7.63
C LYS A 174 -13.73 5.26 8.75
N PRO A 175 -14.16 4.00 8.63
CA PRO A 175 -14.88 3.32 9.70
C PRO A 175 -13.99 3.24 10.93
N THR A 176 -14.56 3.56 12.10
CA THR A 176 -13.89 3.34 13.38
C THR A 176 -13.93 1.85 13.68
N THR A 177 -12.78 1.20 13.75
CA THR A 177 -12.70 -0.14 14.32
C THR A 177 -13.00 -0.02 15.80
N THR A 178 -14.24 -0.24 16.22
CA THR A 178 -14.56 -0.39 17.64
C THR A 178 -13.85 -1.65 18.12
N THR A 179 -12.66 -1.48 18.70
CA THR A 179 -12.07 -2.52 19.54
C THR A 179 -12.99 -2.65 20.76
N THR A 180 -13.93 -3.58 20.70
CA THR A 180 -14.66 -4.02 21.88
C THR A 180 -13.65 -4.68 22.81
N ASN A 181 -13.13 -3.91 23.78
CA ASN A 181 -12.41 -4.47 24.92
C ASN A 181 -13.43 -5.25 25.75
N ASN A 182 -13.56 -6.55 25.49
CA ASN A 182 -14.21 -7.47 26.42
C ASN A 182 -13.33 -7.59 27.67
N ASN A 183 -13.40 -6.60 28.55
CA ASN A 183 -12.97 -6.75 29.93
C ASN A 183 -14.05 -7.58 30.64
N ASN A 184 -14.09 -8.88 30.35
CA ASN A 184 -14.69 -9.83 31.29
C ASN A 184 -13.75 -9.90 32.49
N ASN A 185 -14.06 -9.10 33.50
CA ASN A 185 -13.62 -9.34 34.87
C ASN A 185 -14.26 -10.65 35.34
N ASP A 186 -13.69 -11.77 34.93
CA ASP A 186 -13.93 -13.04 35.61
C ASP A 186 -12.93 -13.13 36.77
N ASN A 187 -13.47 -12.81 37.94
CA ASN A 187 -12.88 -13.05 39.24
C ASN A 187 -12.40 -14.50 39.34
N ASN A 188 -11.10 -14.71 39.44
CA ASN A 188 -10.57 -15.90 40.10
C ASN A 188 -10.06 -15.46 41.48
N ASN A 189 -10.93 -15.64 42.47
CA ASN A 189 -10.55 -15.90 43.84
C ASN A 189 -9.49 -17.02 43.84
N TYR A 190 -8.28 -16.70 44.26
CA TYR A 190 -7.40 -17.68 44.87
C TYR A 190 -7.30 -17.30 46.34
N ASP A 191 -7.98 -18.08 47.17
CA ASP A 191 -7.91 -18.00 48.62
C ASP A 191 -6.50 -18.36 49.08
N ASP A 192 -5.81 -17.46 49.77
CA ASP A 192 -4.67 -17.79 50.62
C ASP A 192 -4.86 -17.10 51.98
N ASN A 193 -5.67 -17.75 52.82
CA ASN A 193 -5.59 -17.58 54.27
C ASN A 193 -4.34 -18.32 54.76
N THR A 194 -3.29 -17.59 55.14
CA THR A 194 -2.34 -18.10 56.14
C THR A 194 -2.22 -17.09 57.28
N SER A 195 -2.71 -17.57 58.40
CA SER A 195 -2.79 -16.98 59.73
C SER A 195 -1.44 -16.52 60.29
N SER A 196 -1.44 -15.30 60.81
CA SER A 196 -0.59 -14.87 61.90
C SER A 196 -0.95 -15.61 63.20
N SER A 197 0.00 -16.37 63.74
CA SER A 197 0.21 -16.63 65.16
C SER A 197 1.70 -16.90 65.36
#